data_AF-A0AA97AVZ8-F1
#
_entry.id   AF-A0AA97AVZ8-F1
#
_cell.length_a   1.000
_cell.length_b   1.000
_cell.length_c   1.000
_cell.angle_alpha   90.00
_cell.angle_beta   90.00
_cell.angle_gamma   90.00
#
_symmetry.space_group_name_H-M   'P 1'
#
loop_
_entity.id
_entity.type
_entity.pdbx_description
1 polymer ?
#
loop_
_entity_poly.entity_id
_entity_poly.type
_entity_poly.pdbx_seq_one_letter_code
_entity_poly.pdbx_strand_id
1 'polypeptide(L)'
;MSCFNPSHLEQIILRDLYFRYGPPKLDMNPRAAPVKWQKKDINGTDWLYCEAHPKCSEQELRKNPFSEAVYHSQLYAPLDDQYYINVYFNAMGYAPAIYSITAMDKLMSETYSTLQLELSPAMQQRKEKVIQRFPNSHFSETRTPEPWIYHKVREGNCGIGEDLLEVVEKGSPPPSFTP
;
A
#
# COMPACT_ATOMS: atom_id res chain seq x y z
N MET A 1 -9.73 14.79 10.36
CA MET A 1 -8.54 13.94 10.19
C MET A 1 -7.29 14.79 9.98
N SER A 2 -6.11 14.23 10.25
CA SER A 2 -4.80 14.84 10.02
C SER A 2 -3.80 13.71 9.77
N CYS A 3 -2.94 13.82 8.75
CA CYS A 3 -1.92 12.80 8.48
C CYS A 3 -0.88 12.69 9.62
N PHE A 4 -0.69 13.74 10.43
CA PHE A 4 0.16 13.65 11.64
C PHE A 4 -0.44 12.79 12.76
N ASN A 5 -1.72 12.43 12.68
CA ASN A 5 -2.30 11.44 13.58
C ASN A 5 -2.11 10.05 12.94
N PRO A 6 -1.35 9.14 13.58
CA PRO A 6 -1.07 7.82 13.04
C PRO A 6 -2.33 7.06 12.61
N SER A 7 -3.37 7.03 13.47
CA SER A 7 -4.60 6.28 13.21
C SER A 7 -5.40 6.85 12.01
N HIS A 8 -5.38 8.16 11.80
CA HIS A 8 -5.96 8.77 10.59
C HIS A 8 -5.13 8.43 9.35
N LEU A 9 -3.80 8.49 9.44
CA LEU A 9 -2.93 8.16 8.32
C LEU A 9 -3.10 6.71 7.88
N GLU A 10 -3.28 5.77 8.82
CA GLU A 10 -3.59 4.37 8.48
C GLU A 10 -4.85 4.25 7.63
N GLN A 11 -5.93 4.94 8.02
CA GLN A 11 -7.17 4.90 7.23
C GLN A 11 -6.96 5.45 5.81
N ILE A 12 -6.16 6.52 5.68
CA ILE A 12 -5.81 7.10 4.39
C ILE A 12 -5.00 6.10 3.55
N ILE A 13 -4.00 5.45 4.15
CA ILE A 13 -3.17 4.43 3.49
C ILE A 13 -4.02 3.26 3.03
N LEU A 14 -4.92 2.74 3.87
CA LEU A 14 -5.79 1.62 3.49
C LEU A 14 -6.71 1.98 2.33
N ARG A 15 -7.18 3.23 2.30
CA ARG A 15 -7.97 3.74 1.18
C ARG A 15 -7.12 3.90 -0.09
N ASP A 16 -5.88 4.40 0.00
CA ASP A 16 -4.93 4.43 -1.13
C ASP A 16 -4.69 3.01 -1.68
N LEU A 17 -4.36 2.06 -0.80
CA LEU A 17 -4.15 0.66 -1.17
C LEU A 17 -5.38 0.06 -1.86
N TYR A 18 -6.59 0.37 -1.41
CA TYR A 18 -7.84 -0.07 -2.06
C TYR A 18 -7.94 0.43 -3.52
N PHE A 19 -7.66 1.71 -3.78
CA PHE A 19 -7.71 2.23 -5.15
C PHE A 19 -6.51 1.82 -5.99
N ARG A 20 -5.36 1.56 -5.35
CA ARG A 20 -4.12 1.17 -6.02
C ARG A 20 -4.10 -0.30 -6.41
N TYR A 21 -4.66 -1.19 -5.59
CA TYR A 21 -4.59 -2.64 -5.80
C TYR A 21 -5.90 -3.38 -5.67
N GLY A 22 -6.92 -2.77 -5.07
CA GLY A 22 -8.17 -3.44 -4.75
C GLY A 22 -9.15 -3.50 -5.92
N PRO A 23 -10.45 -3.66 -5.60
CA PRO A 23 -11.50 -3.91 -6.59
C PRO A 23 -11.51 -2.97 -7.80
N PRO A 24 -11.28 -1.65 -7.68
CA PRO A 24 -11.30 -0.74 -8.84
C PRO A 24 -10.25 -1.05 -9.93
N LYS A 25 -9.23 -1.86 -9.64
CA LYS A 25 -8.24 -2.30 -10.63
C LYS A 25 -8.75 -3.50 -11.42
N LEU A 26 -9.47 -3.22 -12.50
CA LEU A 26 -10.09 -4.24 -13.35
C LEU A 26 -9.07 -5.01 -14.21
N ASP A 27 -7.95 -4.38 -14.53
CA ASP A 27 -6.91 -4.85 -15.45
C ASP A 27 -5.71 -5.51 -14.76
N MET A 28 -5.76 -5.65 -13.43
CA MET A 28 -4.64 -6.14 -12.63
C MET A 28 -5.01 -7.45 -11.93
N ASN A 29 -4.05 -8.39 -11.88
CA ASN A 29 -4.18 -9.58 -11.05
C ASN A 29 -4.43 -9.18 -9.58
N PRO A 30 -5.38 -9.85 -8.89
CA PRO A 30 -5.65 -9.58 -7.48
C PRO A 30 -4.39 -9.61 -6.63
N ARG A 31 -4.25 -8.63 -5.74
CA ARG A 31 -3.16 -8.57 -4.77
C ARG A 31 -3.68 -8.68 -3.33
N ALA A 32 -2.84 -9.26 -2.47
CA ALA A 32 -2.93 -9.17 -1.02
C ALA A 32 -2.19 -7.91 -0.58
N ALA A 33 -2.90 -6.98 0.06
CA ALA A 33 -2.34 -5.77 0.63
C ALA A 33 -3.19 -5.32 1.82
N PRO A 34 -2.60 -4.71 2.87
CA PRO A 34 -1.15 -4.67 3.11
C PRO A 34 -0.58 -6.01 3.59
N VAL A 35 0.67 -6.29 3.21
CA VAL A 35 1.50 -7.39 3.73
C VAL A 35 2.74 -6.78 4.41
N LYS A 36 3.39 -7.50 5.35
CA LYS A 36 4.55 -7.02 6.13
C LYS A 36 4.34 -5.61 6.73
N TRP A 37 3.13 -5.34 7.25
CA TRP A 37 2.79 -4.07 7.88
C TRP A 37 3.68 -3.81 9.10
N GLN A 38 4.42 -2.70 9.09
CA GLN A 38 5.34 -2.36 10.17
C GLN A 38 5.63 -0.86 10.23
N LYS A 39 5.78 -0.32 11.45
CA LYS A 39 6.40 0.99 11.65
C LYS A 39 7.92 0.86 11.54
N LYS A 40 8.57 1.81 10.86
CA LYS A 40 10.03 1.92 10.77
C LYS A 40 10.47 3.30 11.23
N ASP A 41 11.45 3.35 12.13
CA ASP A 41 12.23 4.57 12.34
C ASP A 41 13.33 4.62 11.28
N ILE A 42 13.30 5.65 10.44
CA ILE A 42 14.33 5.91 9.44
C ILE A 42 14.86 7.31 9.68
N ASN A 43 16.09 7.39 10.18
CA ASN A 43 16.79 8.64 10.48
C ASN A 43 15.94 9.60 11.36
N GLY A 44 15.26 9.07 12.39
CA GLY A 44 14.46 9.84 13.34
C GLY A 44 13.06 10.23 12.84
N THR A 45 12.64 9.72 11.68
CA THR A 45 11.27 9.86 11.18
C THR A 45 10.55 8.52 11.28
N ASP A 46 9.34 8.53 11.81
CA ASP A 46 8.43 7.37 11.78
C ASP A 46 7.82 7.23 10.37
N TRP A 47 8.08 6.09 9.74
CA TRP A 47 7.49 5.66 8.48
C TRP A 47 6.60 4.44 8.70
N LEU A 48 5.54 4.33 7.90
CA LEU A 48 4.75 3.11 7.82
C LEU A 48 5.13 2.34 6.56
N TYR A 49 5.53 1.08 6.71
CA TYR A 49 5.93 0.20 5.63
C TYR A 49 4.88 -0.87 5.39
N CYS A 50 4.59 -1.15 4.13
CA CYS A 50 3.81 -2.33 3.73
C CYS A 50 4.11 -2.76 2.30
N GLU A 51 3.71 -3.98 1.98
CA GLU A 51 3.86 -4.59 0.66
C GLU A 51 2.51 -4.99 0.06
N ALA A 52 2.49 -5.19 -1.26
CA ALA A 52 1.38 -5.75 -2.00
C ALA A 52 1.85 -6.91 -2.89
N HIS A 53 1.42 -8.13 -2.55
CA HIS A 53 1.83 -9.38 -3.21
C HIS A 53 0.71 -9.92 -4.10
N PRO A 54 1.00 -10.52 -5.26
CA PRO A 54 0.00 -11.20 -6.07
C PRO A 54 -0.68 -12.34 -5.30
N LYS A 55 -2.00 -12.50 -5.46
CA LYS A 55 -2.74 -13.68 -5.00
C LYS A 55 -2.67 -14.74 -6.09
N CYS A 56 -1.60 -15.54 -6.08
CA CYS A 56 -1.43 -16.63 -7.04
C CYS A 56 -1.83 -17.97 -6.40
N SER A 57 -2.63 -18.76 -7.11
CA SER A 57 -2.84 -20.18 -6.83
C SER A 57 -1.62 -21.02 -7.22
N GLU A 58 -1.50 -22.23 -6.66
CA GLU A 58 -0.42 -23.16 -7.05
C GLU A 58 -0.41 -23.44 -8.56
N GLN A 59 -1.57 -23.52 -9.20
CA GLN A 59 -1.67 -23.76 -10.63
C GLN A 59 -1.11 -22.60 -11.44
N GLU A 60 -1.36 -21.36 -11.01
CA GLU A 60 -0.81 -20.16 -11.65
C GLU A 60 0.71 -20.09 -11.47
N LEU A 61 1.23 -20.43 -10.29
CA LEU A 61 2.67 -20.48 -10.04
C LEU A 61 3.37 -21.57 -10.86
N ARG A 62 2.71 -22.71 -11.13
CA ARG A 62 3.26 -23.73 -12.05
C ARG A 62 3.37 -23.22 -13.49
N LYS A 63 2.42 -22.38 -13.94
CA LYS A 63 2.43 -21.79 -15.28
C LYS A 63 3.41 -20.62 -15.40
N ASN A 64 3.48 -19.80 -14.34
CA ASN A 64 4.35 -18.63 -14.27
C ASN A 64 4.98 -18.52 -12.87
N PRO A 65 6.12 -19.19 -12.61
CA PRO A 65 6.76 -19.20 -11.30
C PRO A 65 7.37 -17.85 -10.92
N PHE A 66 7.47 -16.91 -11.87
CA PHE A 66 7.97 -15.56 -11.63
C PHE A 66 6.95 -14.66 -10.94
N SER A 67 5.65 -14.99 -11.01
CA SER A 67 4.57 -14.14 -10.48
C SER A 67 4.75 -13.83 -8.99
N GLU A 68 5.21 -14.79 -8.19
CA GLU A 68 5.44 -14.60 -6.75
C GLU A 68 6.58 -13.62 -6.46
N ALA A 69 7.54 -13.48 -7.39
CA ALA A 69 8.66 -12.56 -7.25
C ALA A 69 8.28 -11.10 -7.58
N VAL A 70 7.06 -10.85 -8.06
CA VAL A 70 6.58 -9.51 -8.47
C VAL A 70 5.74 -8.87 -7.38
N TYR A 71 6.35 -8.06 -6.53
CA TYR A 71 5.67 -7.37 -5.44
C TYR A 71 5.94 -5.88 -5.46
N HIS A 72 5.06 -5.14 -4.79
CA HIS A 72 5.26 -3.71 -4.58
C HIS A 72 5.50 -3.44 -3.10
N SER A 73 6.44 -2.55 -2.79
CA SER A 73 6.74 -2.11 -1.44
C SER A 73 6.52 -0.61 -1.31
N GLN A 74 6.00 -0.17 -0.18
CA GLN A 74 5.58 1.20 0.06
C GLN A 74 6.01 1.68 1.44
N LEU A 75 6.48 2.91 1.50
CA LEU A 75 6.78 3.65 2.71
C LEU A 75 5.97 4.93 2.73
N TYR A 76 5.34 5.23 3.85
CA TYR A 76 4.51 6.42 4.04
C TYR A 76 5.01 7.23 5.23
N ALA A 77 5.09 8.55 5.05
CA ALA A 77 5.33 9.49 6.15
C ALA A 77 4.48 10.76 5.97
N PRO A 78 3.93 11.33 7.06
CA PRO A 78 3.13 12.54 6.97
C PRO A 78 4.00 13.78 6.72
N LEU A 79 3.52 14.69 5.87
CA LEU A 79 4.16 15.98 5.60
C LEU A 79 3.43 17.13 6.31
N ASP A 80 2.09 17.07 6.34
CA ASP A 80 1.25 17.98 7.11
C ASP A 80 -0.08 17.31 7.54
N ASP A 81 -1.17 18.08 7.72
CA ASP A 81 -2.48 17.51 8.02
C ASP A 81 -3.12 16.79 6.82
N GLN A 82 -2.83 17.21 5.59
CA GLN A 82 -3.53 16.82 4.37
C GLN A 82 -2.66 15.99 3.41
N TYR A 83 -1.34 16.09 3.54
CA TYR A 83 -0.35 15.52 2.66
C TYR A 83 0.54 14.53 3.40
N TYR A 84 0.89 13.48 2.69
CA TYR A 84 1.89 12.50 3.07
C TYR A 84 2.77 12.22 1.85
N ILE A 85 3.98 11.73 2.08
CA ILE A 85 4.85 11.21 1.04
C ILE A 85 4.71 9.70 0.97
N ASN A 86 4.68 9.16 -0.23
CA ASN A 86 4.76 7.72 -0.49
C ASN A 86 6.03 7.44 -1.31
N VAL A 87 6.93 6.62 -0.76
CA VAL A 87 8.06 6.06 -1.50
C VAL A 87 7.68 4.67 -1.95
N TYR A 88 7.66 4.46 -3.25
CA TYR A 88 7.16 3.25 -3.89
C TYR A 88 8.28 2.50 -4.60
N PHE A 89 8.41 1.22 -4.30
CA PHE A 89 9.31 0.30 -4.99
C PHE A 89 8.50 -0.76 -5.74
N ASN A 90 8.87 -0.99 -7.00
CA ASN A 90 8.33 -2.08 -7.80
C ASN A 90 9.42 -3.14 -7.99
N ALA A 91 9.23 -4.33 -7.42
CA ALA A 91 10.11 -5.46 -7.64
C ALA A 91 9.60 -6.28 -8.83
N MET A 92 10.39 -6.32 -9.90
CA MET A 92 10.22 -7.25 -11.00
C MET A 92 11.27 -8.35 -10.84
N GLY A 93 10.92 -9.40 -10.09
CA GLY A 93 11.87 -10.41 -9.68
C GLY A 93 12.06 -11.58 -10.67
N TYR A 94 12.95 -12.50 -10.29
CA TYR A 94 13.19 -13.77 -10.99
C TYR A 94 12.78 -14.98 -10.11
N ALA A 95 12.59 -16.13 -10.76
CA ALA A 95 12.34 -17.39 -10.07
C ALA A 95 13.67 -18.12 -9.78
N PRO A 96 13.84 -18.78 -8.63
CA PRO A 96 12.87 -18.91 -7.54
C PRO A 96 12.64 -17.61 -6.76
N ALA A 97 11.37 -17.31 -6.46
CA ALA A 97 10.96 -16.03 -5.89
C ALA A 97 11.66 -15.71 -4.56
N ILE A 98 11.92 -16.72 -3.72
CA ILE A 98 12.59 -16.53 -2.42
C ILE A 98 13.95 -15.81 -2.54
N TYR A 99 14.74 -16.13 -3.57
CA TYR A 99 16.05 -15.50 -3.75
C TYR A 99 15.91 -14.06 -4.25
N SER A 100 14.99 -13.85 -5.19
CA SER A 100 14.72 -12.52 -5.72
C SER A 100 14.13 -11.60 -4.66
N ILE A 101 13.16 -12.06 -3.86
CA ILE A 101 12.57 -11.31 -2.76
C ILE A 101 13.64 -10.99 -1.72
N THR A 102 14.48 -11.96 -1.34
CA THR A 102 15.57 -11.72 -0.37
C THR A 102 16.55 -10.63 -0.86
N ALA A 103 16.96 -10.71 -2.13
CA ALA A 103 17.86 -9.72 -2.72
C ALA A 103 17.22 -8.33 -2.81
N MET A 104 15.95 -8.27 -3.22
CA MET A 104 15.20 -7.02 -3.34
C MET A 104 14.90 -6.40 -1.97
N ASP A 105 14.53 -7.17 -0.96
CA ASP A 105 14.33 -6.70 0.41
C ASP A 105 15.61 -6.05 0.94
N LYS A 106 16.77 -6.67 0.71
CA LYS A 106 18.07 -6.09 1.07
C LYS A 106 18.30 -4.75 0.36
N LEU A 107 18.19 -4.72 -0.98
CA LEU A 107 18.41 -3.51 -1.78
C LEU A 107 17.46 -2.37 -1.37
N MET A 108 16.18 -2.67 -1.19
CA MET A 108 15.18 -1.70 -0.76
C MET A 108 15.52 -1.18 0.64
N SER A 109 15.93 -2.06 1.56
CA SER A 109 16.30 -1.66 2.92
C SER A 109 17.52 -0.75 2.97
N GLU A 110 18.55 -1.07 2.19
CA GLU A 110 19.74 -0.23 2.04
C GLU A 110 19.34 1.13 1.44
N THR A 111 18.48 1.13 0.43
CA THR A 111 18.00 2.36 -0.21
C THR A 111 17.21 3.23 0.76
N TYR A 112 16.15 2.70 1.38
CA TYR A 112 15.30 3.50 2.23
C TYR A 112 16.01 3.93 3.53
N SER A 113 17.04 3.21 3.98
CA SER A 113 17.83 3.60 5.16
C SER A 113 18.54 4.95 4.99
N THR A 114 18.72 5.39 3.75
CA THR A 114 19.35 6.68 3.42
C THR A 114 18.35 7.85 3.36
N LEU A 115 17.04 7.58 3.46
CA LEU A 115 16.03 8.63 3.34
C LEU A 115 16.09 9.58 4.54
N GLN A 116 16.12 10.88 4.27
CA GLN A 116 16.01 11.92 5.28
C GLN A 116 14.78 12.77 4.96
N LEU A 117 13.91 12.92 5.95
CA LEU A 117 12.73 13.77 5.85
C LEU A 117 12.82 14.85 6.94
N GLU A 118 12.90 16.09 6.51
CA GLU A 118 12.92 17.24 7.41
C GLU A 118 11.63 18.05 7.23
N LEU A 119 10.88 18.17 8.32
CA LEU A 119 9.72 19.05 8.38
C LEU A 119 10.17 20.48 8.65
N SER A 120 9.55 21.45 7.97
CA SER A 120 9.74 22.86 8.31
C SER A 120 9.32 23.16 9.76
N PRO A 121 9.82 24.21 10.41
CA PRO A 121 9.45 24.55 11.79
C PRO A 121 7.93 24.67 12.01
N ALA A 122 7.21 25.21 11.02
CA ALA A 122 5.75 25.31 11.07
C ALA A 122 5.08 23.92 11.10
N MET A 123 5.60 22.96 10.33
CA MET A 123 5.06 21.60 10.29
C MET A 123 5.43 20.77 11.52
N GLN A 124 6.62 20.99 12.10
CA GLN A 124 6.99 20.42 13.39
C GLN A 124 6.03 20.88 14.50
N GLN A 125 5.79 22.19 14.59
CA GLN A 125 4.83 22.74 15.56
C GLN A 125 3.41 22.20 15.32
N ARG A 126 3.02 21.97 14.05
CA ARG A 126 1.73 21.38 13.74
C ARG A 126 1.65 19.92 14.18
N LYS A 127 2.68 19.12 13.91
CA LYS A 127 2.80 17.73 14.37
C LYS A 127 2.66 17.63 15.89
N GLU A 128 3.35 18.47 16.65
CA GLU A 128 3.25 18.52 18.11
C GLU A 128 1.82 18.82 18.60
N LYS A 129 1.14 19.81 17.99
CA LYS A 129 -0.25 20.12 18.33
C LYS A 129 -1.19 18.94 18.08
N VAL A 130 -0.97 18.17 17.02
CA VAL A 130 -1.77 16.98 16.70
C VAL A 130 -1.49 15.87 17.70
N ILE A 131 -0.22 15.61 18.05
CA ILE A 131 0.17 14.63 19.07
C ILE A 131 -0.45 14.98 20.43
N GLN A 132 -0.39 16.25 20.85
CA GLN A 132 -1.01 16.70 22.10
C GLN A 132 -2.53 16.53 22.12
N ARG A 133 -3.19 16.73 20.97
CA ARG A 133 -4.64 16.53 20.83
C ARG A 133 -5.03 15.05 20.84
N PHE A 134 -4.15 14.17 20.37
CA PHE A 134 -4.40 12.73 20.24
C PHE A 134 -3.26 11.89 20.85
N PRO A 135 -3.02 11.99 22.18
CA PRO A 135 -1.82 11.43 22.81
C PRO A 135 -1.76 9.89 22.76
N ASN A 136 -2.90 9.23 22.59
CA ASN A 136 -2.99 7.77 22.52
C ASN A 136 -2.98 7.23 21.08
N SER A 137 -2.88 8.09 20.06
CA SER A 137 -2.86 7.65 18.68
C SER A 137 -1.51 7.05 18.31
N HIS A 138 -1.54 5.83 17.78
CA HIS A 138 -0.37 5.08 17.34
C HIS A 138 -0.72 4.28 16.09
N PHE A 139 0.30 3.89 15.34
CA PHE A 139 0.14 2.90 14.28
C PHE A 139 -0.15 1.54 14.88
N SER A 140 -1.03 0.78 14.25
CA SER A 140 -1.23 -0.64 14.48
C SER A 140 0.10 -1.38 14.34
N GLU A 141 0.45 -2.20 15.33
CA GLU A 141 1.71 -2.97 15.31
C GLU A 141 1.75 -4.01 14.18
N THR A 142 0.61 -4.64 13.93
CA THR A 142 0.45 -5.67 12.91
C THR A 142 -0.86 -5.48 12.16
N ARG A 143 -0.91 -5.97 10.92
CA ARG A 143 -2.12 -5.96 10.11
C ARG A 143 -2.13 -7.13 9.14
N THR A 144 -3.30 -7.75 8.99
CA THR A 144 -3.56 -8.75 7.94
C THR A 144 -3.98 -8.06 6.63
N PRO A 145 -3.76 -8.70 5.48
CA PRO A 145 -4.24 -8.17 4.21
C PRO A 145 -5.75 -7.96 4.21
N GLU A 146 -6.22 -6.92 3.52
CA GLU A 146 -7.63 -6.63 3.40
C GLU A 146 -8.35 -7.75 2.62
N PRO A 147 -9.53 -8.20 3.09
CA PRO A 147 -10.28 -9.28 2.47
C PRO A 147 -11.13 -8.79 1.28
N TRP A 148 -10.53 -8.00 0.38
CA TRP A 148 -11.24 -7.45 -0.76
C TRP A 148 -11.78 -8.53 -1.69
N ILE A 149 -13.04 -8.37 -2.08
CA ILE A 149 -13.71 -9.08 -3.16
C ILE A 149 -13.59 -8.20 -4.40
N TYR A 150 -12.96 -8.70 -5.46
CA TYR A 150 -12.76 -7.95 -6.71
C TYR A 150 -14.03 -7.95 -7.57
N HIS A 151 -14.13 -6.98 -8.48
CA HIS A 151 -15.20 -6.94 -9.46
C HIS A 151 -15.20 -8.20 -10.33
N LYS A 152 -16.39 -8.73 -10.66
CA LYS A 152 -16.52 -9.63 -11.80
C LYS A 152 -16.70 -8.80 -13.04
N VAL A 153 -15.83 -9.01 -14.02
CA VAL A 153 -15.80 -8.25 -15.26
C VAL A 153 -16.05 -9.15 -16.45
N ARG A 154 -16.56 -8.56 -17.53
CA ARG A 154 -16.57 -9.13 -18.88
C ARG A 154 -15.82 -8.21 -19.82
N GLU A 155 -15.39 -8.74 -20.97
CA GLU A 155 -14.98 -7.89 -22.08
C GLU A 155 -16.18 -7.05 -22.55
N GLY A 156 -15.96 -5.74 -22.69
CA GLY A 156 -16.96 -4.83 -23.23
C GLY A 156 -16.85 -4.72 -24.75
N ASN A 157 -17.92 -4.22 -25.36
CA ASN A 157 -18.01 -3.98 -26.79
C ASN A 157 -17.80 -2.49 -27.10
N CYS A 158 -16.54 -2.11 -27.35
CA CYS A 158 -16.19 -0.73 -27.71
C CYS A 158 -16.90 -0.24 -28.99
N GLY A 159 -17.37 -1.16 -29.85
CA GLY A 159 -18.14 -0.83 -31.06
C GLY A 159 -19.52 -0.23 -30.79
N ILE A 160 -20.04 -0.37 -29.56
CA ILE A 160 -21.29 0.25 -29.12
C ILE A 160 -21.09 1.24 -27.96
N GLY A 161 -19.84 1.62 -27.68
CA GLY A 161 -19.49 2.61 -26.66
C GLY A 161 -19.27 2.07 -25.24
N GLU A 162 -19.14 0.76 -25.06
CA GLU A 162 -18.73 0.17 -23.77
C GLU A 162 -17.21 0.31 -23.53
N ASP A 163 -16.79 0.27 -22.28
CA ASP A 163 -15.38 0.22 -21.88
C ASP A 163 -14.75 -1.14 -22.25
N LEU A 164 -13.42 -1.24 -22.23
CA LEU A 164 -12.72 -2.51 -22.50
C LEU A 164 -13.14 -3.63 -21.53
N LEU A 165 -13.41 -3.27 -20.28
CA LEU A 165 -13.84 -4.16 -19.22
C LEU A 165 -15.08 -3.58 -18.55
N GLU A 166 -16.18 -4.32 -18.61
CA GLU A 166 -17.45 -3.93 -18.01
C GLU A 166 -17.67 -4.68 -16.70
N VAL A 167 -18.01 -3.95 -15.63
CA VAL A 167 -18.30 -4.55 -14.32
C VAL A 167 -19.68 -5.18 -14.34
N VAL A 168 -19.72 -6.50 -14.24
CA VAL A 168 -20.96 -7.29 -14.15
C VAL A 168 -21.41 -7.44 -12.69
N GLU A 169 -20.46 -7.54 -11.75
CA GLU A 169 -20.74 -7.64 -10.32
C GLU A 169 -19.79 -6.75 -9.50
N LYS A 170 -20.36 -5.95 -8.60
CA LYS A 170 -19.58 -5.07 -7.73
C LYS A 170 -18.87 -5.87 -6.64
N GLY A 171 -17.57 -5.60 -6.48
CA GLY A 171 -16.76 -6.12 -5.39
C GLY A 171 -16.97 -5.33 -4.09
N SER A 172 -16.04 -5.50 -3.15
CA SER A 172 -16.03 -4.76 -1.89
C SER A 172 -16.04 -3.24 -2.11
N PRO A 173 -16.74 -2.45 -1.27
CA PRO A 173 -16.68 -1.00 -1.31
C PRO A 173 -15.33 -0.48 -0.76
N PRO A 174 -14.97 0.79 -1.00
CA PRO A 174 -13.77 1.39 -0.41
C PRO A 174 -13.88 1.49 1.12
N PRO A 175 -12.77 1.37 1.87
CA PRO A 175 -12.75 1.59 3.31
C PRO A 175 -13.31 2.97 3.69
N SER A 176 -14.18 3.01 4.69
CA SER A 176 -14.75 4.25 5.22
C SER A 176 -13.77 4.96 6.14
N PHE A 177 -13.82 6.30 6.14
CA PHE A 177 -13.14 7.09 7.16
C PHE A 177 -13.98 7.14 8.43
N THR A 178 -13.37 6.87 9.58
CA THR A 178 -13.95 7.04 10.91
C THR A 178 -13.38 8.30 11.56
N PRO A 179 -14.23 9.21 12.09
CA PRO A 179 -13.82 10.47 12.72
C PRO A 179 -12.87 10.33 13.91
#